data_AF-A0A811NZJ5-F1
#
_entry.id   AF-A0A811NZJ5-F1
#
_cell.length_a   1.000
_cell.length_b   1.000
_cell.length_c   1.000
_cell.angle_alpha   90.00
_cell.angle_beta   90.00
_cell.angle_gamma   90.00
#
_symmetry.space_group_name_H-M   'P 1'
#
loop_
_entity.id
_entity.type
_entity.pdbx_description
1 polymer ?
#
loop_
_entity_poly.entity_id
_entity_poly.type
_entity_poly.pdbx_seq_one_letter_code
_entity_poly.pdbx_strand_id
1 'polypeptide(L)'
;MKPIGSSRTCRLRWVSHLIEAGTGSWDETLVRRYFYACDAEEILKIKIPHHGGRDYVAWHFEKNGIFSVKSAYRLAMRREHGEGNIGTSSTTLDGRTVWKALWSAQVPEKVKVFVWKVANNGIPTQANKCYRHLSQLESCEICGFQREDCFHACVKCPHAVALRHAMRAHWLLPSEED
;
A
#
# COMPACT_ATOMS: atom_id res chain seq x y z
N MET A 1 -15.22 8.75 11.37
CA MET A 1 -16.65 8.51 11.10
C MET A 1 -17.43 8.89 12.35
N LYS A 2 -18.23 9.96 12.30
CA LYS A 2 -19.26 10.18 13.33
C LYS A 2 -20.32 9.11 13.13
N PRO A 3 -20.83 8.44 14.18
CA PRO A 3 -22.00 7.60 14.03
C PRO A 3 -23.12 8.48 13.48
N ILE A 4 -23.65 8.14 12.32
CA ILE A 4 -24.88 8.74 11.83
C ILE A 4 -25.97 8.11 12.71
N GLY A 5 -26.41 8.80 13.78
CA GLY A 5 -27.67 8.38 14.39
C GLY A 5 -28.11 8.91 15.75
N SER A 6 -29.43 8.76 15.94
CA SER A 6 -30.24 9.15 17.10
C SER A 6 -29.82 8.38 18.36
N SER A 7 -29.44 9.12 19.39
CA SER A 7 -29.15 8.57 20.73
C SER A 7 -30.43 8.06 21.36
N ARG A 8 -30.70 6.76 21.21
CA ARG A 8 -31.71 6.04 21.98
C ARG A 8 -31.03 5.35 23.16
N THR A 9 -31.69 5.32 24.30
CA THR A 9 -31.18 4.63 25.49
C THR A 9 -31.20 3.11 25.26
N CYS A 10 -30.08 2.56 24.77
CA CYS A 10 -29.90 1.12 24.63
C CYS A 10 -29.18 0.55 25.85
N ARG A 11 -29.81 -0.38 26.58
CA ARG A 11 -29.20 -1.09 27.71
C ARG A 11 -28.49 -2.39 27.28
N LEU A 12 -28.53 -2.72 25.99
CA LEU A 12 -27.83 -3.88 25.45
C LEU A 12 -26.34 -3.57 25.39
N ARG A 13 -25.52 -4.40 26.03
CA ARG A 13 -24.06 -4.25 26.08
C ARG A 13 -23.33 -5.29 25.22
N TRP A 14 -23.94 -6.45 25.04
CA TRP A 14 -23.32 -7.61 24.41
C TRP A 14 -24.15 -8.07 23.21
N VAL A 15 -23.47 -8.58 22.18
CA VAL A 15 -24.13 -9.16 20.99
C VAL A 15 -25.00 -10.35 21.39
N SER A 16 -24.61 -11.11 22.42
CA SER A 16 -25.41 -12.20 22.97
C SER A 16 -26.81 -11.78 23.45
N HIS A 17 -27.02 -10.51 23.80
CA HIS A 17 -28.35 -10.01 24.16
C HIS A 17 -29.28 -9.80 22.95
N LEU A 18 -28.74 -9.89 21.73
CA LEU A 18 -29.50 -9.83 20.47
C LEU A 18 -29.83 -11.25 19.95
N ILE A 19 -29.48 -12.29 20.70
CA ILE A 19 -29.63 -13.70 20.30
C ILE A 19 -30.68 -14.35 21.20
N GLU A 20 -31.63 -15.04 20.60
CA GLU A 20 -32.66 -15.81 21.29
C GLU A 20 -32.04 -17.04 21.98
N ALA A 21 -32.20 -17.13 23.30
CA ALA A 21 -31.55 -18.17 24.12
C ALA A 21 -31.98 -19.61 23.78
N GLY A 22 -33.13 -19.81 23.13
CA GLY A 22 -33.66 -21.14 22.81
C GLY A 22 -33.28 -21.66 21.42
N THR A 23 -33.23 -20.78 20.43
CA THR A 23 -33.03 -21.10 19.01
C THR A 23 -31.59 -20.87 18.55
N GLY A 24 -30.87 -19.98 19.24
CA GLY A 24 -29.56 -19.50 18.80
C GLY A 24 -29.64 -18.62 17.55
N SER A 25 -30.84 -18.12 17.19
CA SER A 25 -31.05 -17.17 16.10
C SER A 25 -31.08 -15.73 16.61
N TRP A 26 -30.92 -14.78 15.70
CA TRP A 26 -31.09 -13.36 16.01
C TRP A 26 -32.53 -13.08 16.46
N ASP A 27 -32.69 -12.26 17.50
CA ASP A 27 -33.97 -11.61 17.79
C ASP A 27 -34.16 -10.48 16.78
N GLU A 28 -34.88 -10.78 15.69
CA GLU A 28 -35.13 -9.85 14.60
C GLU A 28 -35.81 -8.56 15.07
N THR A 29 -36.68 -8.65 16.08
CA THR A 29 -37.41 -7.50 16.62
C THR A 29 -36.45 -6.55 17.33
N LEU A 30 -35.53 -7.07 18.14
CA LEU A 30 -34.49 -6.28 18.79
C LEU A 30 -33.51 -5.67 17.78
N VAL A 31 -33.05 -6.46 16.80
CA VAL A 31 -32.12 -5.98 15.78
C VAL A 31 -32.74 -4.83 14.98
N ARG A 32 -33.96 -4.99 14.46
CA ARG A 32 -34.66 -3.92 13.71
C ARG A 32 -35.02 -2.71 14.57
N ARG A 33 -35.17 -2.87 15.88
CA ARG A 33 -35.47 -1.77 16.81
C ARG A 33 -34.27 -0.86 17.07
N TYR A 34 -33.07 -1.44 17.16
CA TYR A 34 -31.86 -0.73 17.60
C TYR A 34 -30.86 -0.39 16.49
N PHE A 35 -30.94 -1.05 15.33
CA PHE A 35 -30.09 -0.78 14.17
C PHE A 35 -30.88 -0.12 13.03
N TYR A 36 -30.19 0.60 12.14
CA TYR A 36 -30.80 1.12 10.92
C TYR A 36 -31.23 -0.01 10.01
N ALA A 37 -32.20 0.23 9.11
CA ALA A 37 -32.70 -0.79 8.20
C ALA A 37 -31.57 -1.45 7.39
N CYS A 38 -30.63 -0.66 6.85
CA CYS A 38 -29.47 -1.18 6.11
C CYS A 38 -28.56 -2.05 6.98
N ASP A 39 -28.28 -1.64 8.22
CA ASP A 39 -27.42 -2.40 9.13
C ASP A 39 -28.12 -3.66 9.64
N ALA A 40 -29.42 -3.56 9.96
CA ALA A 40 -30.24 -4.68 10.43
C ALA A 40 -30.32 -5.79 9.37
N GLU A 41 -30.49 -5.43 8.10
CA GLU A 41 -30.48 -6.39 6.99
C GLU A 41 -29.14 -7.13 6.88
N GLU A 42 -28.01 -6.45 7.09
CA GLU A 42 -26.70 -7.08 7.07
C GLU A 42 -26.44 -7.96 8.32
N ILE A 43 -26.84 -7.49 9.51
CA ILE A 43 -26.71 -8.26 10.75
C ILE A 43 -27.47 -9.59 10.67
N LEU A 44 -28.70 -9.56 10.15
CA LEU A 44 -29.54 -10.76 10.03
C LEU A 44 -28.98 -11.80 9.04
N LYS A 45 -28.07 -11.40 8.13
CA LYS A 45 -27.37 -12.34 7.23
C LYS A 45 -26.24 -13.11 7.93
N ILE A 46 -25.76 -12.63 9.08
CA ILE A 46 -24.67 -13.27 9.83
C ILE A 46 -25.20 -14.56 10.45
N LYS A 47 -24.63 -15.71 10.08
CA LYS A 47 -24.98 -16.99 10.69
C LYS A 47 -24.36 -17.10 12.07
N ILE A 48 -25.20 -17.32 13.09
CA ILE A 48 -24.75 -17.58 14.45
C ILE A 48 -24.27 -19.03 14.54
N PRO A 49 -23.04 -19.30 15.02
CA PRO A 49 -22.55 -20.66 15.21
C PRO A 49 -23.40 -21.41 16.25
N HIS A 50 -23.88 -22.62 15.93
CA HIS A 50 -24.61 -23.47 16.88
C HIS A 50 -23.74 -23.96 18.03
N HIS A 51 -22.47 -24.23 17.73
CA HIS A 51 -21.48 -24.59 18.74
C HIS A 51 -20.83 -23.29 19.20
N GLY A 52 -21.12 -22.90 20.45
CA GLY A 52 -20.49 -21.75 21.08
C GLY A 52 -18.97 -21.79 20.93
N GLY A 53 -18.34 -20.61 20.93
CA GLY A 53 -16.91 -20.47 20.79
C GLY A 53 -16.44 -19.19 21.45
N ARG A 54 -15.11 -19.05 21.61
CA ARG A 54 -14.54 -17.76 22.01
C ARG A 54 -14.65 -16.78 20.86
N ASP A 55 -14.99 -15.53 21.18
CA ASP A 55 -14.98 -14.44 20.22
C ASP A 55 -13.60 -14.30 19.56
N TYR A 56 -13.59 -14.03 18.26
CA TYR A 56 -12.38 -13.78 17.49
C TYR A 56 -12.62 -12.67 16.46
N VAL A 57 -11.54 -12.04 16.02
CA VAL A 57 -11.61 -11.00 14.98
C VAL A 57 -11.80 -11.68 13.63
N ALA A 58 -12.99 -11.57 13.06
CA ALA A 58 -13.27 -12.02 11.70
C ALA A 58 -12.74 -11.01 10.67
N TRP A 59 -12.09 -11.50 9.62
CA TRP A 59 -11.48 -10.65 8.59
C TRP A 59 -11.75 -11.17 7.17
N HIS A 60 -12.78 -10.63 6.51
CA HIS A 60 -13.24 -11.12 5.20
C HIS A 60 -12.30 -10.79 4.02
N PHE A 61 -11.31 -9.92 4.21
CA PHE A 61 -10.37 -9.53 3.15
C PHE A 61 -9.24 -10.55 2.92
N GLU A 62 -9.20 -11.63 3.69
CA GLU A 62 -8.30 -12.76 3.49
C GLU A 62 -9.13 -14.05 3.39
N LYS A 63 -8.73 -14.98 2.51
CA LYS A 63 -9.49 -16.22 2.26
C LYS A 63 -9.62 -17.13 3.48
N ASN A 64 -8.66 -17.06 4.38
CA ASN A 64 -8.65 -17.82 5.64
C ASN A 64 -9.46 -17.13 6.75
N GLY A 65 -10.00 -15.92 6.51
CA GLY A 65 -10.74 -15.15 7.52
C GLY A 65 -9.88 -14.56 8.64
N ILE A 66 -8.55 -14.74 8.60
CA ILE A 66 -7.64 -14.37 9.69
C ILE A 66 -7.20 -12.91 9.54
N PHE A 67 -7.38 -12.16 10.61
CA PHE A 67 -6.86 -10.81 10.71
C PHE A 67 -5.32 -10.79 10.78
N SER A 68 -4.71 -9.87 10.03
CA SER A 68 -3.30 -9.52 10.22
C SER A 68 -3.10 -8.02 9.99
N VAL A 69 -2.12 -7.44 10.67
CA VAL A 69 -1.74 -6.03 10.43
C VAL A 69 -1.37 -5.79 8.97
N LYS A 70 -0.73 -6.78 8.32
CA LYS A 70 -0.37 -6.72 6.90
C LYS A 70 -1.59 -6.63 5.97
N SER A 71 -2.62 -7.44 6.20
CA SER A 71 -3.83 -7.45 5.38
C SER A 71 -4.67 -6.18 5.62
N ALA A 72 -4.74 -5.70 6.86
CA ALA A 72 -5.36 -4.43 7.20
C ALA A 72 -4.65 -3.23 6.53
N TYR A 73 -3.32 -3.19 6.59
CA TYR A 73 -2.53 -2.16 5.93
C TYR A 73 -2.73 -2.18 4.40
N ARG A 74 -2.72 -3.37 3.79
CA ARG A 74 -3.00 -3.52 2.35
C ARG A 74 -4.39 -2.97 2.00
N LEU A 75 -5.41 -3.25 2.80
CA LEU A 75 -6.75 -2.72 2.57
C LEU A 75 -6.77 -1.18 2.68
N ALA A 76 -6.14 -0.62 3.71
CA ALA A 76 -6.07 0.83 3.90
C ALA A 76 -5.41 1.51 2.70
N MET A 77 -4.26 1.00 2.26
CA MET A 77 -3.55 1.54 1.10
C MET A 77 -4.35 1.41 -0.20
N ARG A 78 -5.12 0.33 -0.40
CA ARG A 78 -6.02 0.14 -1.56
C ARG A 78 -7.13 1.17 -1.60
N ARG A 79 -7.71 1.49 -0.43
CA ARG A 79 -8.79 2.49 -0.31
C ARG A 79 -8.30 3.90 -0.56
N GLU A 80 -7.06 4.20 -0.15
CA GLU A 80 -6.46 5.53 -0.28
C GLU A 80 -5.87 5.77 -1.68
N HIS A 81 -5.18 4.77 -2.25
CA HIS A 81 -4.38 4.93 -3.47
C HIS A 81 -4.89 4.15 -4.69
N GLY A 82 -6.01 3.42 -4.57
CA GLY A 82 -6.55 2.55 -5.62
C GLY A 82 -5.80 1.21 -5.77
N GLU A 83 -6.30 0.34 -6.64
CA GLU A 83 -5.83 -1.05 -6.77
C GLU A 83 -4.41 -1.21 -7.35
N GLY A 84 -3.78 -0.13 -7.82
CA GLY A 84 -2.48 -0.16 -8.51
C GLY A 84 -1.29 0.43 -7.77
N ASN A 85 -1.48 1.17 -6.67
CA ASN A 85 -0.40 1.94 -6.03
C ASN A 85 0.10 1.40 -4.69
N ILE A 86 -0.38 0.23 -4.26
CA ILE A 86 0.20 -0.40 -3.08
C ILE A 86 1.60 -0.87 -3.47
N GLY A 87 2.62 -0.34 -2.79
CA GLY A 87 4.02 -0.73 -2.86
C GLY A 87 4.27 -2.20 -2.49
N THR A 88 3.71 -3.11 -3.27
CA THR A 88 4.21 -4.46 -3.47
C THR A 88 5.03 -4.39 -4.74
N SER A 89 6.20 -5.02 -4.76
CA SER A 89 7.06 -5.20 -5.95
C SER A 89 6.40 -6.02 -7.09
N SER A 90 5.07 -6.03 -7.16
CA SER A 90 4.23 -6.79 -8.08
C SER A 90 3.26 -5.87 -8.83
N THR A 91 3.61 -4.62 -9.09
CA THR A 91 2.86 -3.76 -10.01
C THR A 91 3.15 -4.20 -11.44
N THR A 92 2.05 -4.45 -12.17
CA THR A 92 1.90 -4.79 -13.61
C THR A 92 2.69 -6.01 -14.13
N LEU A 93 2.18 -6.65 -15.18
CA LEU A 93 2.90 -7.72 -15.89
C LEU A 93 4.27 -7.21 -16.40
N ASP A 94 4.36 -5.93 -16.74
CA ASP A 94 5.58 -5.26 -17.21
C ASP A 94 6.61 -4.99 -16.11
N GLY A 95 6.18 -4.68 -14.88
CA GLY A 95 7.14 -4.51 -13.76
C GLY A 95 7.87 -5.82 -13.44
N ARG A 96 7.18 -6.96 -13.57
CA ARG A 96 7.78 -8.28 -13.28
C ARG A 96 8.89 -8.65 -14.26
N THR A 97 8.76 -8.29 -15.54
CA THR A 97 9.78 -8.63 -16.55
C THR A 97 11.06 -7.82 -16.32
N VAL A 98 10.93 -6.53 -16.01
CA VAL A 98 12.07 -5.64 -15.70
C VAL A 98 12.81 -6.12 -14.45
N TRP A 99 12.09 -6.44 -13.36
CA TRP A 99 12.74 -6.93 -12.14
C TRP A 99 13.42 -8.28 -12.35
N LYS A 100 12.79 -9.20 -13.10
CA LYS A 100 13.42 -10.48 -13.43
C LYS A 100 14.72 -10.29 -14.19
N ALA A 101 14.73 -9.40 -15.19
CA ALA A 101 15.93 -9.06 -15.96
C ALA A 101 17.02 -8.46 -15.08
N LEU A 102 16.68 -7.49 -14.20
CA LEU A 102 17.62 -6.86 -13.28
C LEU A 102 18.29 -7.89 -12.36
N TRP A 103 17.51 -8.79 -11.76
CA TRP A 103 18.05 -9.77 -10.83
C TRP A 103 18.86 -10.88 -11.52
N SER A 104 18.56 -11.19 -12.78
CA SER A 104 19.35 -12.11 -13.60
C SER A 104 20.64 -11.53 -14.18
N ALA A 105 20.85 -10.22 -14.11
CA ALA A 105 22.04 -9.58 -14.68
C ALA A 105 23.33 -10.07 -13.99
N GLN A 106 24.38 -10.34 -14.78
CA GLN A 106 25.70 -10.72 -14.28
C GLN A 106 26.51 -9.49 -13.86
N VAL A 107 26.02 -8.78 -12.84
CA VAL A 107 26.70 -7.63 -12.22
C VAL A 107 26.77 -7.82 -10.71
N PRO A 108 27.71 -7.16 -10.01
CA PRO A 108 27.78 -7.22 -8.56
C PRO A 108 26.44 -6.85 -7.90
N GLU A 109 26.08 -7.55 -6.83
CA GLU A 109 24.78 -7.39 -6.18
C GLU A 109 24.50 -5.94 -5.72
N LYS A 110 25.54 -5.22 -5.31
CA LYS A 110 25.46 -3.79 -4.96
C LYS A 110 24.92 -2.91 -6.10
N VAL A 111 25.22 -3.26 -7.36
CA VAL A 111 24.74 -2.54 -8.55
C VAL A 111 23.25 -2.81 -8.75
N LYS A 112 22.82 -4.07 -8.59
CA LYS A 112 21.39 -4.42 -8.68
C LYS A 112 20.56 -3.70 -7.63
N VAL A 113 21.04 -3.69 -6.38
CA VAL A 113 20.41 -2.97 -5.27
C VAL A 113 20.36 -1.46 -5.54
N PHE A 114 21.43 -0.88 -6.10
CA PHE A 114 21.44 0.53 -6.47
C PHE A 114 20.38 0.86 -7.52
N VAL A 115 20.32 0.10 -8.62
CA VAL A 115 19.32 0.29 -9.69
C VAL A 115 17.90 0.11 -9.15
N TRP A 116 17.68 -0.90 -8.31
CA TRP A 116 16.38 -1.09 -7.65
C TRP A 116 15.99 0.12 -6.79
N LYS A 117 16.93 0.71 -6.03
CA LYS A 117 16.68 1.94 -5.27
C LYS A 117 16.38 3.12 -6.19
N VAL A 118 17.13 3.31 -7.27
CA VAL A 118 16.90 4.40 -8.24
C VAL A 118 15.49 4.30 -8.85
N ALA A 119 15.11 3.12 -9.32
CA ALA A 119 13.81 2.89 -9.94
C ALA A 119 12.61 2.98 -8.96
N ASN A 120 12.84 2.78 -7.67
CA ASN A 120 11.82 2.96 -6.62
C ASN A 120 11.93 4.31 -5.89
N ASN A 121 12.63 5.29 -6.49
CA ASN A 121 12.84 6.62 -5.92
C ASN A 121 13.38 6.60 -4.47
N GLY A 122 14.28 5.65 -4.19
CA GLY A 122 14.80 5.34 -2.86
C GLY A 122 16.20 5.88 -2.56
N ILE A 123 16.84 6.58 -3.50
CA ILE A 123 18.12 7.26 -3.27
C ILE A 123 17.89 8.69 -2.74
N PRO A 124 18.84 9.26 -1.97
CA PRO A 124 18.64 10.54 -1.27
C PRO A 124 18.85 11.75 -2.20
N THR A 125 18.04 11.89 -3.24
CA THR A 125 18.05 13.08 -4.10
C THR A 125 17.44 14.29 -3.39
N GLN A 126 17.72 15.51 -3.85
CA GLN A 126 17.13 16.72 -3.27
C GLN A 126 15.61 16.73 -3.36
N ALA A 127 15.02 16.25 -4.46
CA ALA A 127 13.56 16.08 -4.53
C ALA A 127 13.02 15.17 -3.41
N ASN A 128 13.72 14.07 -3.10
CA ASN A 128 13.32 13.15 -2.02
C ASN A 128 13.56 13.73 -0.63
N LYS A 129 14.62 14.51 -0.44
CA LYS A 129 14.87 15.24 0.81
C LYS A 129 13.79 16.29 1.06
N CYS A 130 13.40 17.06 0.05
CA CYS A 130 12.30 18.03 0.14
C CYS A 130 10.96 17.36 0.44
N TYR A 131 10.64 16.26 -0.25
CA TYR A 131 9.43 15.48 0.01
C TYR A 131 9.34 14.99 1.48
N ARG A 132 10.49 14.69 2.10
CA ARG A 132 10.58 14.27 3.50
C ARG A 132 10.83 15.43 4.49
N HIS A 133 10.75 16.67 4.03
CA HIS A 133 11.01 17.88 4.82
C HIS A 133 12.42 17.93 5.46
N LEU A 134 13.41 17.28 4.82
CA LEU A 134 14.82 17.28 5.23
C LEU A 134 15.64 18.38 4.52
N SER A 135 15.11 18.95 3.44
CA SER A 135 15.72 20.06 2.70
C SER A 135 14.63 21.03 2.25
N GLN A 136 15.02 22.28 1.98
CA GLN A 136 14.15 23.34 1.43
C GLN A 136 14.36 23.56 -0.07
N LEU A 137 15.49 23.09 -0.61
CA LEU A 137 15.88 23.28 -2.00
C LEU A 137 15.87 21.93 -2.72
N GLU A 138 15.13 21.86 -3.82
CA GLU A 138 15.04 20.65 -4.64
C GLU A 138 16.00 20.64 -5.83
N SER A 139 16.77 21.72 -6.02
CA SER A 139 17.76 21.85 -7.09
C SER A 139 18.96 20.92 -6.88
N CYS A 140 19.51 20.40 -7.98
CA CYS A 140 20.71 19.57 -7.95
C CYS A 140 21.91 20.37 -7.45
N GLU A 141 22.59 19.88 -6.42
CA GLU A 141 23.78 20.52 -5.85
C GLU A 141 25.01 20.40 -6.77
N ILE A 142 24.99 19.48 -7.73
CA ILE A 142 26.08 19.26 -8.68
C ILE A 142 25.99 20.25 -9.84
N CYS A 143 24.82 20.37 -10.48
CA CYS A 143 24.66 21.22 -11.66
C CYS A 143 24.01 22.59 -11.38
N GLY A 144 23.37 22.75 -10.23
CA GLY A 144 22.74 24.00 -9.79
C GLY A 144 21.46 24.42 -10.55
N PHE A 145 21.04 23.70 -11.60
CA PHE A 145 20.05 24.21 -12.54
C PHE A 145 18.65 23.57 -12.44
N GLN A 146 18.56 22.24 -12.40
CA GLN A 146 17.27 21.53 -12.40
C GLN A 146 16.97 20.87 -11.06
N ARG A 147 15.68 20.58 -10.84
CA ARG A 147 15.20 19.70 -9.77
C ARG A 147 15.92 18.35 -9.84
N GLU A 148 16.47 17.90 -8.72
CA GLU A 148 17.16 16.63 -8.61
C GLU A 148 16.21 15.50 -8.23
N ASP A 149 15.62 14.87 -9.24
CA ASP A 149 15.02 13.55 -9.12
C ASP A 149 16.03 12.44 -9.48
N CYS A 150 15.64 11.17 -9.34
CA CYS A 150 16.53 10.05 -9.62
C CYS A 150 17.00 10.01 -11.08
N PHE A 151 16.16 10.43 -12.03
CA PHE A 151 16.50 10.46 -13.44
C PHE A 151 17.50 11.59 -13.75
N HIS A 152 17.31 12.76 -13.16
CA HIS A 152 18.27 13.85 -13.23
C HIS A 152 19.61 13.43 -12.64
N ALA A 153 19.62 12.93 -11.40
CA ALA A 153 20.86 12.56 -10.71
C ALA A 153 21.68 11.51 -11.48
N CYS A 154 21.02 10.51 -12.08
CA CYS A 154 21.71 9.39 -12.72
C CYS A 154 21.94 9.57 -14.23
N VAL A 155 21.05 10.29 -14.92
CA VAL A 155 20.99 10.32 -16.40
C VAL A 155 21.16 11.74 -16.93
N LYS A 156 20.28 12.67 -16.56
CA LYS A 156 20.18 13.99 -17.21
C LYS A 156 21.19 15.03 -16.72
N CYS A 157 21.72 14.88 -15.50
CA CYS A 157 22.67 15.83 -14.93
C CYS A 157 23.85 16.02 -15.89
N PRO A 158 24.27 17.26 -16.23
CA PRO A 158 25.41 17.51 -17.11
C PRO A 158 26.67 16.74 -16.71
N HIS A 159 26.89 16.57 -15.40
CA HIS A 159 28.01 15.80 -14.89
C HIS A 159 27.86 14.29 -15.16
N ALA A 160 26.64 13.75 -15.05
CA ALA A 160 26.35 12.35 -15.38
C ALA A 160 26.51 12.10 -16.89
N VAL A 161 26.05 13.04 -17.72
CA VAL A 161 26.24 13.01 -19.18
C VAL A 161 27.72 13.03 -19.54
N ALA A 162 28.50 13.96 -18.95
CA ALA A 162 29.94 14.07 -19.18
C ALA A 162 30.68 12.78 -18.77
N LEU A 163 30.31 12.17 -17.64
CA LEU A 163 30.86 10.90 -17.21
C LEU A 163 30.59 9.79 -18.24
N ARG A 164 29.35 9.63 -18.70
CA ARG A 164 29.02 8.62 -19.71
C ARG A 164 29.74 8.86 -21.03
N HIS A 165 29.87 10.13 -21.45
CA HIS A 165 30.65 10.49 -22.63
C HIS A 165 32.13 10.10 -22.48
N ALA A 166 32.76 10.35 -21.33
CA ALA A 166 34.12 9.90 -21.06
C ALA A 166 34.23 8.36 -21.04
N MET A 167 33.25 7.67 -20.45
CA MET A 167 33.21 6.20 -20.41
C MET A 167 33.12 5.59 -21.82
N ARG A 168 32.46 6.25 -22.79
CA ARG A 168 32.38 5.76 -24.18
C ARG A 168 33.74 5.63 -24.87
N ALA A 169 34.78 6.32 -24.38
CA ALA A 169 36.14 6.15 -24.89
C ALA A 169 36.74 4.77 -24.53
N HIS A 170 36.21 4.10 -23.51
CA HIS A 170 36.75 2.84 -23.00
C HIS A 170 35.74 1.68 -23.03
N TRP A 171 34.44 1.97 -23.06
CA TRP A 171 33.36 0.98 -23.04
C TRP A 171 32.35 1.21 -24.15
N LEU A 172 31.87 0.12 -24.75
CA LEU A 172 30.75 0.13 -25.68
C LEU A 172 29.45 0.35 -24.90
N LEU A 173 28.98 1.60 -24.88
CA LEU A 173 27.70 1.96 -24.29
C LEU A 173 26.63 2.15 -25.38
N PRO A 174 25.36 1.82 -25.12
CA PRO A 174 24.26 2.11 -26.05
C PRO A 174 24.20 3.59 -26.44
N SER A 175 23.68 3.86 -27.64
CA SER A 175 23.32 5.22 -28.05
C SER A 175 22.26 5.79 -27.12
N GLU A 176 22.32 7.09 -26.87
CA GLU A 176 21.35 7.84 -26.06
C GLU A 176 20.25 8.48 -26.95
N GLU A 177 20.02 7.95 -28.15
CA GLU A 177 18.95 8.44 -29.04
C GLU A 177 17.57 7.99 -28.50
N ASP A 178 16.63 8.94 -28.50
CA ASP A 178 15.34 8.93 -27.77
C ASP A 178 14.46 7.69 -27.95
#